data_AF-A0A371I1K3-F1
#
_entry.id   AF-A0A371I1K3-F1
#
_cell.length_a   1.000
_cell.length_b   1.000
_cell.length_c   1.000
_cell.angle_alpha   90.00
_cell.angle_beta   90.00
_cell.angle_gamma   90.00
#
_symmetry.space_group_name_H-M   'P 1'
#
loop_
_entity.id
_entity.type
_entity.pdbx_description
1 polymer ?
#
loop_
_entity_poly.entity_id
_entity_poly.type
_entity_poly.pdbx_seq_one_letter_code
_entity_poly.pdbx_strand_id
1 'polypeptide(L)'
;MIKDNPKEMTDSFFPKSFHYIPNNPLKTQRFNEFVLVDTDYVEITHTRDNKDNINQPLFDPKPFSRMFNPTGYTYYDYMKAWSNILYINPEKHSWFVWLKRGITLKFPKWFVKWFYNFGPTPNIFPLDILEVYNYFRDNSTYVPRYKLVSFVASQSITWILAWEYLVIPQFEDENIELKLLTRRIKVRWWKKFNHDLISKAKKIEWLKTNKSKNNPIHKTELNKESLFLLEKQHLMVDLVASTSAEEFFNKEKSIQGTSSQDKSDEGSNQSNSYLRNEDMFD
;
A
#
# COMPACT_ATOMS: atom_id res chain seq x y z
N MET A 1 -39.10 2.36 -15.31
CA MET A 1 -38.31 1.88 -14.16
C MET A 1 -36.87 1.77 -14.59
N ILE A 2 -35.97 2.58 -14.01
CA ILE A 2 -34.53 2.40 -14.19
C ILE A 2 -34.21 1.02 -13.59
N LYS A 3 -33.61 0.16 -14.40
CA LYS A 3 -33.27 -1.20 -13.97
C LYS A 3 -32.22 -1.10 -12.86
N ASP A 4 -32.59 -1.43 -11.63
CA ASP A 4 -31.68 -1.38 -10.48
C ASP A 4 -30.58 -2.46 -10.54
N ASN A 5 -30.60 -3.35 -11.54
CA ASN A 5 -29.56 -4.34 -11.75
C ASN A 5 -28.37 -3.71 -12.52
N PRO A 6 -27.17 -3.58 -11.90
CA PRO A 6 -26.00 -2.99 -12.55
C PRO A 6 -25.60 -3.70 -13.85
N LYS A 7 -25.85 -5.01 -13.92
CA LYS A 7 -25.53 -5.84 -15.09
C LYS A 7 -26.36 -5.44 -16.31
N GLU A 8 -27.67 -5.31 -16.13
CA GLU A 8 -28.59 -4.95 -17.22
C GLU A 8 -28.37 -3.52 -17.71
N MET A 9 -27.92 -2.62 -16.83
CA MET A 9 -27.49 -1.29 -17.24
C MET A 9 -26.25 -1.40 -18.14
N THR A 10 -25.25 -2.20 -17.76
CA THR A 10 -23.98 -2.27 -18.48
C THR A 10 -24.09 -2.81 -19.90
N ASP A 11 -25.05 -3.71 -20.17
CA ASP A 11 -25.28 -4.26 -21.51
C ASP A 11 -25.71 -3.20 -22.53
N SER A 12 -26.34 -2.10 -22.08
CA SER A 12 -26.70 -0.96 -22.94
C SER A 12 -25.57 0.05 -23.14
N PHE A 13 -24.59 0.11 -22.22
CA PHE A 13 -23.55 1.14 -22.22
C PHE A 13 -22.20 0.65 -22.79
N PHE A 14 -21.90 -0.65 -22.67
CA PHE A 14 -20.59 -1.19 -23.02
C PHE A 14 -20.67 -2.22 -24.16
N PRO A 15 -19.62 -2.32 -25.00
CA PRO A 15 -19.48 -3.44 -25.93
C PRO A 15 -19.44 -4.79 -25.19
N LYS A 16 -19.94 -5.85 -25.83
CA LYS A 16 -20.01 -7.20 -25.24
C LYS A 16 -18.66 -7.77 -24.77
N SER A 17 -17.56 -7.32 -25.37
CA SER A 17 -16.21 -7.85 -25.14
C SER A 17 -15.38 -7.09 -24.11
N PHE A 18 -15.71 -5.84 -23.78
CA PHE A 18 -14.92 -5.03 -22.85
C PHE A 18 -15.73 -3.89 -22.24
N HIS A 19 -15.39 -3.55 -21.00
CA HIS A 19 -16.21 -2.71 -20.14
C HIS A 19 -15.59 -1.33 -19.88
N TYR A 20 -15.06 -0.69 -20.91
CA TYR A 20 -14.56 0.69 -20.86
C TYR A 20 -15.02 1.48 -22.10
N ILE A 21 -15.11 2.80 -21.99
CA ILE A 21 -15.48 3.69 -23.11
C ILE A 21 -14.18 4.12 -23.81
N PRO A 22 -13.92 3.64 -25.04
CA PRO A 22 -12.76 4.09 -25.79
C PRO A 22 -13.00 5.50 -26.36
N ASN A 23 -11.96 6.33 -26.39
CA ASN A 23 -12.06 7.65 -27.04
C ASN A 23 -12.10 7.52 -28.58
N ASN A 24 -11.67 6.37 -29.11
CA ASN A 24 -11.73 6.01 -30.51
C ASN A 24 -12.27 4.56 -30.58
N PRO A 25 -13.39 4.30 -31.28
CA PRO A 25 -13.99 2.96 -31.37
C PRO A 25 -13.04 1.85 -31.83
N LEU A 26 -11.97 2.18 -32.57
CA LEU A 26 -10.96 1.24 -33.03
C LEU A 26 -9.96 0.82 -31.93
N LYS A 27 -9.89 1.56 -30.82
CA LYS A 27 -9.05 1.22 -29.65
C LYS A 27 -9.74 0.19 -28.75
N THR A 28 -9.93 -0.99 -29.34
CA THR A 28 -10.57 -2.17 -28.75
C THR A 28 -9.74 -2.80 -27.63
N GLN A 29 -10.29 -3.79 -26.95
CA GLN A 29 -9.56 -4.58 -25.95
C GLN A 29 -8.24 -5.13 -26.52
N ARG A 30 -8.33 -5.69 -27.73
CA ARG A 30 -7.19 -6.23 -28.46
C ARG A 30 -6.13 -5.18 -28.80
N PHE A 31 -6.54 -3.92 -29.05
CA PHE A 31 -5.59 -2.81 -29.19
C PHE A 31 -4.80 -2.61 -27.90
N ASN A 32 -5.45 -2.51 -26.73
CA ASN A 32 -4.75 -2.31 -25.46
C ASN A 32 -3.83 -3.49 -25.12
N GLU A 33 -4.26 -4.72 -25.39
CA GLU A 33 -3.43 -5.92 -25.23
C GLU A 33 -2.18 -5.85 -26.14
N PHE A 34 -2.34 -5.49 -27.41
CA PHE A 34 -1.21 -5.30 -28.31
C PHE A 34 -0.27 -4.20 -27.86
N VAL A 35 -0.79 -3.08 -27.36
CA VAL A 35 0.04 -1.99 -26.83
C VAL A 35 0.94 -2.48 -25.69
N LEU A 36 0.42 -3.30 -24.79
CA LEU A 36 1.20 -3.79 -23.65
C LEU A 36 2.20 -4.86 -24.07
N VAL A 37 1.79 -5.81 -24.90
CA VAL A 37 2.66 -6.89 -25.41
C VAL A 37 3.79 -6.33 -26.28
N ASP A 38 3.51 -5.37 -27.17
CA ASP A 38 4.51 -4.78 -28.09
C ASP A 38 5.56 -3.90 -27.40
N THR A 39 5.36 -3.60 -26.12
CA THR A 39 6.35 -2.89 -25.29
C THR A 39 7.21 -3.83 -24.44
N ASP A 40 6.90 -5.13 -24.45
CA ASP A 40 7.47 -6.21 -23.64
C ASP A 40 7.60 -5.92 -22.12
N TYR A 41 6.97 -4.86 -21.62
CA TYR A 41 6.89 -4.51 -20.20
C TYR A 41 5.88 -5.38 -19.45
N VAL A 42 4.91 -5.94 -20.17
CA VAL A 42 3.87 -6.79 -19.62
C VAL A 42 3.76 -8.02 -20.49
N GLU A 43 3.94 -9.18 -19.87
CA GLU A 43 3.59 -10.45 -20.49
C GLU A 43 2.10 -10.70 -20.26
N ILE A 44 1.27 -10.55 -21.30
CA ILE A 44 -0.15 -10.92 -21.28
C ILE A 44 -0.30 -12.28 -21.94
N THR A 45 -0.27 -13.33 -21.12
CA THR A 45 -0.40 -14.71 -21.59
C THR A 45 -1.84 -15.22 -21.52
N HIS A 46 -2.37 -15.66 -22.67
CA HIS A 46 -2.88 -17.03 -22.77
C HIS A 46 -1.76 -17.88 -23.42
N THR A 47 -0.69 -18.16 -22.66
CA THR A 47 0.60 -18.79 -23.09
C THR A 47 1.09 -18.39 -24.50
N ARG A 48 2.05 -17.46 -24.67
CA ARG A 48 3.52 -17.65 -24.48
C ARG A 48 4.30 -16.33 -24.68
N ASP A 49 5.47 -16.29 -24.03
CA ASP A 49 6.63 -15.35 -23.96
C ASP A 49 7.21 -14.70 -25.25
N ASN A 50 7.73 -13.46 -25.14
CA ASN A 50 9.19 -13.08 -25.15
C ASN A 50 9.42 -11.53 -25.01
N LYS A 51 10.69 -11.09 -24.83
CA LYS A 51 11.22 -9.86 -24.15
C LYS A 51 11.65 -8.64 -25.03
N ASP A 52 11.66 -7.41 -24.43
CA ASP A 52 12.70 -6.33 -24.38
C ASP A 52 12.25 -4.89 -23.93
N ASN A 53 13.11 -4.12 -23.23
CA ASN A 53 12.84 -2.77 -22.67
C ASN A 53 12.91 -1.60 -23.69
N ILE A 54 12.12 -0.52 -23.52
CA ILE A 54 12.22 0.74 -24.32
C ILE A 54 11.98 2.04 -23.50
N ASN A 55 12.91 3.01 -23.62
CA ASN A 55 12.69 4.44 -23.34
C ASN A 55 11.90 5.09 -24.48
N GLN A 56 10.73 5.73 -24.22
CA GLN A 56 9.91 6.35 -25.27
C GLN A 56 9.73 7.88 -25.08
N PRO A 57 9.78 8.68 -26.16
CA PRO A 57 9.34 10.08 -26.16
C PRO A 57 7.81 10.19 -26.08
N LEU A 58 7.32 11.23 -25.41
CA LEU A 58 5.95 11.34 -24.89
C LEU A 58 4.85 11.47 -25.98
N PHE A 59 5.20 11.86 -27.21
CA PHE A 59 4.23 12.32 -28.21
C PHE A 59 4.28 11.63 -29.58
N ASP A 60 5.33 10.88 -29.89
CA ASP A 60 5.45 10.24 -31.19
C ASP A 60 4.77 8.87 -31.22
N PRO A 61 3.86 8.61 -32.16
CA PRO A 61 3.20 7.31 -32.28
C PRO A 61 4.22 6.26 -32.76
N LYS A 62 4.35 5.16 -31.99
CA LYS A 62 5.14 4.00 -32.39
C LYS A 62 4.26 3.06 -33.23
N PRO A 63 4.69 2.63 -34.44
CA PRO A 63 3.96 1.62 -35.20
C PRO A 63 3.97 0.27 -34.46
N PHE A 64 2.90 -0.50 -34.59
CA PHE A 64 2.88 -1.86 -34.06
C PHE A 64 3.85 -2.77 -34.83
N SER A 65 4.42 -3.79 -34.18
CA SER A 65 5.20 -4.85 -34.84
C SER A 65 4.39 -5.68 -35.85
N ARG A 66 3.05 -5.62 -35.78
CA ARG A 66 2.12 -6.30 -36.68
C ARG A 66 1.11 -5.31 -37.26
N MET A 67 0.60 -5.62 -38.45
CA MET A 67 -0.47 -4.84 -39.07
C MET A 67 -1.70 -4.79 -38.15
N PHE A 68 -2.03 -3.60 -37.66
CA PHE A 68 -3.19 -3.32 -36.83
C PHE A 68 -3.81 -1.98 -37.22
N ASN A 69 -5.09 -1.77 -36.95
CA ASN A 69 -5.75 -0.48 -37.15
C ASN A 69 -6.32 0.01 -35.81
N PRO A 70 -5.81 1.12 -35.24
CA PRO A 70 -4.80 2.04 -35.78
C PRO A 70 -3.39 1.43 -35.91
N THR A 71 -2.57 1.96 -36.83
CA THR A 71 -1.25 1.42 -37.21
C THR A 71 -0.18 1.56 -36.14
N GLY A 72 -0.43 2.33 -35.10
CA GLY A 72 0.48 2.55 -33.98
C GLY A 72 -0.22 3.03 -32.73
N TYR A 73 0.58 3.28 -31.70
CA TYR A 73 0.13 3.73 -30.39
C TYR A 73 1.04 4.80 -29.82
N THR A 74 0.44 5.68 -29.01
CA THR A 74 1.17 6.74 -28.29
C THR A 74 1.53 6.28 -26.87
N TYR A 75 2.38 7.04 -26.18
CA TYR A 75 2.64 6.80 -24.76
C TYR A 75 1.37 6.94 -23.90
N TYR A 76 0.43 7.81 -24.28
CA TYR A 76 -0.87 7.89 -23.61
C TYR A 76 -1.71 6.63 -23.80
N ASP A 77 -1.65 6.03 -24.98
CA ASP A 77 -2.30 4.74 -25.24
C ASP A 77 -1.69 3.64 -24.38
N TYR A 78 -0.36 3.64 -24.23
CA TYR A 78 0.34 2.75 -23.31
C TYR A 78 -0.12 2.92 -21.86
N MET A 79 -0.13 4.15 -21.33
CA MET A 79 -0.60 4.40 -19.97
C MET A 79 -2.07 3.97 -19.77
N LYS A 80 -2.94 4.20 -20.76
CA LYS A 80 -4.36 3.84 -20.69
C LYS A 80 -4.56 2.32 -20.76
N ALA A 81 -3.75 1.63 -21.57
CA ALA A 81 -3.84 0.20 -21.77
C ALA A 81 -3.71 -0.59 -20.46
N TRP A 82 -2.81 -0.17 -19.56
CA TRP A 82 -2.62 -0.78 -18.23
C TRP A 82 -3.91 -0.93 -17.41
N SER A 83 -4.85 0.03 -17.52
CA SER A 83 -6.13 -0.05 -16.81
C SER A 83 -7.20 -0.73 -17.66
N ASN A 84 -7.25 -0.39 -18.96
CA ASN A 84 -8.29 -0.88 -19.86
C ASN A 84 -8.28 -2.40 -19.97
N ILE A 85 -7.09 -3.02 -20.01
CA ILE A 85 -7.00 -4.48 -20.14
C ILE A 85 -7.72 -5.17 -18.98
N LEU A 86 -7.72 -4.59 -17.78
CA LEU A 86 -8.30 -5.21 -16.60
C LEU A 86 -9.83 -5.27 -16.63
N TYR A 87 -10.47 -4.42 -17.44
CA TYR A 87 -11.93 -4.28 -17.54
C TYR A 87 -12.55 -5.28 -18.52
N ILE A 88 -12.07 -6.53 -18.48
CA ILE A 88 -12.75 -7.69 -19.07
C ILE A 88 -13.77 -8.22 -18.06
N ASN A 89 -14.93 -8.65 -18.58
CA ASN A 89 -16.09 -9.21 -17.87
C ASN A 89 -15.84 -9.57 -16.39
N PRO A 90 -16.42 -8.83 -15.43
CA PRO A 90 -16.10 -8.95 -14.01
C PRO A 90 -16.55 -10.28 -13.39
N GLU A 91 -17.57 -10.95 -13.95
CA GLU A 91 -18.14 -12.17 -13.36
C GLU A 91 -17.32 -13.42 -13.67
N LYS A 92 -16.66 -13.44 -14.83
CA LYS A 92 -16.00 -14.63 -15.38
C LYS A 92 -14.49 -14.49 -15.42
N HIS A 93 -13.96 -13.34 -15.01
CA HIS A 93 -12.56 -13.03 -15.18
C HIS A 93 -11.91 -12.57 -13.88
N SER A 94 -10.69 -13.05 -13.67
CA SER A 94 -9.80 -12.57 -12.63
C SER A 94 -8.38 -12.57 -13.19
N TRP A 95 -7.60 -11.59 -12.79
CA TRP A 95 -6.24 -11.37 -13.19
C TRP A 95 -5.30 -11.95 -12.15
N PHE A 96 -4.34 -12.72 -12.63
CA PHE A 96 -3.22 -13.17 -11.84
C PHE A 96 -2.04 -12.25 -12.14
N VAL A 97 -1.65 -11.41 -11.18
CA VAL A 97 -0.71 -10.32 -11.42
C VAL A 97 0.56 -10.53 -10.60
N TRP A 98 1.71 -10.49 -11.27
CA TRP A 98 3.02 -10.51 -10.63
C TRP A 98 3.98 -9.55 -11.33
N LEU A 99 5.00 -9.11 -10.60
CA LEU A 99 6.08 -8.30 -11.14
C LEU A 99 7.34 -9.16 -11.24
N LYS A 100 7.98 -9.14 -12.40
CA LYS A 100 9.21 -9.90 -12.67
C LYS A 100 10.32 -9.51 -11.67
N ARG A 101 11.12 -10.50 -11.25
CA ARG A 101 12.28 -10.26 -10.38
C ARG A 101 13.36 -9.45 -11.08
N GLY A 102 14.06 -8.62 -10.30
CA GLY A 102 15.21 -7.87 -10.77
C GLY A 102 14.87 -6.67 -11.67
N ILE A 103 13.60 -6.26 -11.72
CA ILE A 103 13.21 -5.03 -12.41
C ILE A 103 13.74 -3.80 -11.64
N THR A 104 13.93 -2.70 -12.37
CA THR A 104 14.21 -1.40 -11.75
C THR A 104 13.05 -1.01 -10.84
N LEU A 105 13.37 -0.54 -9.62
CA LEU A 105 12.40 -0.04 -8.64
C LEU A 105 12.13 1.46 -8.81
N LYS A 106 12.48 2.03 -9.98
CA LYS A 106 12.16 3.40 -10.38
C LYS A 106 10.88 3.39 -11.22
N PHE A 107 9.75 3.61 -10.56
CA PHE A 107 8.44 3.61 -11.21
C PHE A 107 8.03 5.03 -11.64
N PRO A 108 7.41 5.20 -12.81
CA PRO A 108 6.81 6.48 -13.18
C PRO A 108 5.58 6.78 -12.30
N LYS A 109 5.30 8.07 -12.07
CA LYS A 109 4.21 8.52 -11.18
C LYS A 109 2.84 7.94 -11.57
N TRP A 110 2.54 7.82 -12.86
CA TRP A 110 1.28 7.26 -13.34
C TRP A 110 1.15 5.77 -12.99
N PHE A 111 2.27 5.03 -13.01
CA PHE A 111 2.27 3.60 -12.67
C PHE A 111 2.06 3.41 -11.18
N VAL A 112 2.66 4.26 -10.34
CA VAL A 112 2.39 4.25 -8.89
C VAL A 112 0.90 4.51 -8.62
N LYS A 113 0.30 5.48 -9.32
CA LYS A 113 -1.15 5.74 -9.23
C LYS A 113 -1.97 4.53 -9.67
N TRP A 114 -1.61 3.90 -10.79
CA TRP A 114 -2.24 2.65 -11.24
C TRP A 114 -2.12 1.56 -10.17
N PHE A 115 -0.93 1.38 -9.59
CA PHE A 115 -0.67 0.40 -8.55
C PHE A 115 -1.51 0.64 -7.28
N TYR A 116 -1.78 1.88 -6.88
CA TYR A 116 -2.68 2.13 -5.76
C TYR A 116 -4.15 1.76 -6.04
N ASN A 117 -4.55 1.76 -7.31
CA ASN A 117 -5.92 1.39 -7.71
C ASN A 117 -6.09 -0.13 -7.92
N PHE A 118 -5.04 -0.82 -8.36
CA PHE A 118 -5.10 -2.21 -8.83
C PHE A 118 -4.11 -3.17 -8.14
N GLY A 119 -3.17 -2.63 -7.37
CA GLY A 119 -2.19 -3.40 -6.61
C GLY A 119 -2.76 -3.95 -5.30
N PRO A 120 -2.01 -4.85 -4.63
CA PRO A 120 -2.43 -5.39 -3.34
C PRO A 120 -2.31 -4.32 -2.25
N THR A 121 -3.16 -4.43 -1.23
CA THR A 121 -3.09 -3.59 -0.03
C THR A 121 -2.47 -4.35 1.14
N PRO A 122 -1.87 -3.70 2.14
CA PRO A 122 -1.29 -4.41 3.28
C PRO A 122 -2.29 -5.31 4.02
N ASN A 123 -3.57 -4.96 3.99
CA ASN A 123 -4.65 -5.70 4.66
C ASN A 123 -4.87 -7.11 4.10
N ILE A 124 -4.41 -7.41 2.88
CA ILE A 124 -4.52 -8.76 2.32
C ILE A 124 -3.27 -9.60 2.60
N PHE A 125 -2.20 -9.01 3.13
CA PHE A 125 -0.98 -9.76 3.41
C PHE A 125 -1.17 -10.71 4.61
N PRO A 126 -0.68 -11.95 4.51
CA PRO A 126 -0.50 -12.80 5.67
C PRO A 126 0.39 -12.12 6.72
N LEU A 127 0.20 -12.45 8.00
CA LEU A 127 0.87 -11.78 9.12
C LEU A 127 2.39 -11.75 8.98
N ASP A 128 3.00 -12.86 8.57
CA ASP A 128 4.44 -12.96 8.37
C ASP A 128 4.94 -12.04 7.24
N ILE A 129 4.15 -11.86 6.18
CA ILE A 129 4.47 -10.93 5.10
C ILE A 129 4.24 -9.48 5.53
N LEU A 130 3.18 -9.23 6.30
CA LEU A 130 2.85 -7.91 6.82
C LEU A 130 3.94 -7.39 7.76
N GLU A 131 4.49 -8.23 8.63
CA GLU A 131 5.63 -7.88 9.50
C GLU A 131 6.86 -7.46 8.69
N VAL A 132 7.20 -8.23 7.65
CA VAL A 132 8.33 -7.90 6.77
C VAL A 132 8.07 -6.60 6.01
N TYR A 133 6.83 -6.35 5.58
CA TYR A 133 6.44 -5.10 4.95
C TYR A 133 6.56 -3.92 5.92
N ASN A 134 6.08 -4.03 7.15
CA ASN A 134 6.17 -2.95 8.14
C ASN A 134 7.64 -2.58 8.40
N TYR A 135 8.51 -3.57 8.57
CA TYR A 135 9.94 -3.30 8.70
C TYR A 135 10.51 -2.61 7.45
N PHE A 136 10.19 -3.10 6.25
CA PHE A 136 10.62 -2.44 5.01
C PHE A 136 10.08 -1.00 4.93
N ARG A 137 8.83 -0.78 5.30
CA ARG A 137 8.20 0.53 5.31
C ARG A 137 8.95 1.47 6.23
N ASP A 138 9.32 1.03 7.42
CA ASP A 138 9.90 1.91 8.44
C ASP A 138 11.39 2.16 8.22
N ASN A 139 12.12 1.20 7.64
CA ASN A 139 13.57 1.26 7.46
C ASN A 139 14.04 1.59 6.03
N SER A 140 13.12 1.65 5.06
CA SER A 140 13.50 2.00 3.69
C SER A 140 13.61 3.51 3.46
N THR A 141 14.55 3.88 2.59
CA THR A 141 14.76 5.25 2.09
C THR A 141 13.80 5.64 0.96
N TYR A 142 12.93 4.72 0.52
CA TYR A 142 11.93 5.04 -0.50
C TYR A 142 10.97 6.12 0.01
N VAL A 143 10.59 7.05 -0.88
CA VAL A 143 9.53 8.03 -0.62
C VAL A 143 8.25 7.28 -0.20
N PRO A 144 7.47 7.75 0.80
CA PRO A 144 6.33 7.02 1.37
C PRO A 144 5.36 6.43 0.33
N ARG A 145 5.03 7.20 -0.72
CA ARG A 145 4.12 6.76 -1.80
C ARG A 145 4.68 5.65 -2.70
N TYR A 146 5.97 5.35 -2.60
CA TYR A 146 6.63 4.31 -3.39
C TYR A 146 6.92 3.04 -2.58
N LYS A 147 6.81 3.09 -1.23
CA LYS A 147 7.21 1.98 -0.36
C LYS A 147 6.47 0.68 -0.70
N LEU A 148 5.14 0.73 -0.88
CA LEU A 148 4.36 -0.47 -1.15
C LEU A 148 4.68 -1.10 -2.52
N VAL A 149 4.70 -0.29 -3.59
CA VAL A 149 5.01 -0.78 -4.94
C VAL A 149 6.44 -1.31 -5.02
N SER A 150 7.41 -0.64 -4.38
CA SER A 150 8.80 -1.10 -4.31
C SER A 150 8.92 -2.40 -3.53
N PHE A 151 8.20 -2.54 -2.41
CA PHE A 151 8.19 -3.79 -1.65
C PHE A 151 7.63 -4.93 -2.50
N VAL A 152 6.43 -4.76 -3.06
CA VAL A 152 5.74 -5.76 -3.87
C VAL A 152 6.57 -6.17 -5.09
N ALA A 153 7.19 -5.21 -5.77
CA ALA A 153 8.09 -5.48 -6.89
C ALA A 153 9.36 -6.22 -6.45
N SER A 154 10.03 -5.75 -5.39
CA SER A 154 11.28 -6.34 -4.90
C SER A 154 11.13 -7.80 -4.46
N GLN A 155 9.96 -8.14 -3.93
CA GLN A 155 9.64 -9.47 -3.43
C GLN A 155 8.92 -10.34 -4.48
N SER A 156 8.59 -9.78 -5.65
CA SER A 156 7.71 -10.39 -6.65
C SER A 156 6.40 -10.91 -6.05
N ILE A 157 5.82 -10.13 -5.13
CA ILE A 157 4.53 -10.47 -4.55
C ILE A 157 3.50 -10.57 -5.67
N THR A 158 2.75 -11.66 -5.61
CA THR A 158 1.75 -12.03 -6.61
C THR A 158 0.38 -11.93 -5.98
N TRP A 159 -0.57 -11.32 -6.69
CA TRP A 159 -1.94 -11.14 -6.20
C TRP A 159 -2.96 -11.46 -7.26
N ILE A 160 -4.19 -11.71 -6.80
CA ILE A 160 -5.35 -11.92 -7.65
C ILE A 160 -6.15 -10.62 -7.65
N LEU A 161 -6.46 -10.12 -8.83
CA LEU A 161 -7.32 -8.96 -9.02
C LEU A 161 -8.60 -9.37 -9.74
N ALA A 162 -9.73 -8.90 -9.24
CA ALA A 162 -11.01 -8.92 -9.92
C ALA A 162 -11.64 -7.54 -9.76
N TRP A 163 -12.75 -7.31 -10.44
CA TRP A 163 -13.53 -6.10 -10.24
C TRP A 163 -15.01 -6.45 -10.36
N GLU A 164 -15.88 -5.54 -9.92
CA GLU A 164 -17.32 -5.64 -10.14
C GLU A 164 -17.93 -4.25 -10.27
N TYR A 165 -19.18 -4.21 -10.73
CA TYR A 165 -19.97 -2.99 -10.72
C TYR A 165 -20.61 -2.78 -9.36
N LEU A 166 -20.66 -1.52 -8.95
CA LEU A 166 -21.47 -1.04 -7.85
C LEU A 166 -22.32 0.12 -8.32
N VAL A 167 -23.52 0.22 -7.76
CA VAL A 167 -24.35 1.42 -7.88
C VAL A 167 -24.35 2.07 -6.51
N ILE A 168 -23.85 3.31 -6.44
CA ILE A 168 -23.80 4.09 -5.21
C ILE A 168 -24.66 5.34 -5.36
N PRO A 169 -25.31 5.81 -4.28
CA PRO A 169 -25.99 7.11 -4.33
C PRO A 169 -24.93 8.21 -4.54
N GLN A 170 -25.24 9.17 -5.42
CA GLN A 170 -24.34 10.29 -5.70
C GLN A 170 -24.38 11.34 -4.58
N PHE A 171 -25.53 11.48 -3.92
CA PHE A 171 -25.76 12.43 -2.85
C PHE A 171 -26.29 11.69 -1.62
N GLU A 172 -25.97 12.21 -0.44
CA GLU A 172 -26.49 11.71 0.85
C GLU A 172 -27.93 12.18 1.10
N ASP A 173 -28.43 13.15 0.33
CA ASP A 173 -29.79 13.65 0.41
C ASP A 173 -30.78 12.65 -0.19
N GLU A 174 -31.67 12.14 0.66
CA GLU A 174 -32.73 11.18 0.30
C GLU A 174 -33.70 11.71 -0.75
N ASN A 175 -33.75 13.04 -0.98
CA ASN A 175 -34.64 13.65 -1.96
C ASN A 175 -34.07 13.68 -3.39
N ILE A 176 -32.80 13.32 -3.60
CA ILE A 176 -32.15 13.33 -4.91
C ILE A 176 -31.77 11.90 -5.30
N GLU A 177 -32.60 11.25 -6.13
CA GLU A 177 -32.40 9.87 -6.59
C GLU A 177 -31.37 9.75 -7.75
N LEU A 178 -30.21 10.40 -7.61
CA LEU A 178 -29.11 10.24 -8.56
C LEU A 178 -28.19 9.10 -8.10
N LYS A 179 -28.11 8.06 -8.94
CA LYS A 179 -27.27 6.88 -8.71
C LYS A 179 -26.07 6.88 -9.66
N LEU A 180 -24.88 6.59 -9.13
CA LEU A 180 -23.65 6.47 -9.89
C LEU A 180 -23.27 4.99 -10.07
N LEU A 181 -23.14 4.56 -11.33
CA LEU A 181 -22.53 3.28 -11.67
C LEU A 181 -21.00 3.42 -11.58
N THR A 182 -20.38 2.72 -10.65
CA THR A 182 -18.94 2.72 -10.41
C THR A 182 -18.36 1.30 -10.47
N ARG A 183 -17.02 1.20 -10.51
CA ARG A 183 -16.30 -0.07 -10.45
C ARG A 183 -15.62 -0.21 -9.10
N ARG A 184 -15.81 -1.35 -8.44
CA ARG A 184 -15.06 -1.74 -7.25
C ARG A 184 -13.99 -2.75 -7.63
N ILE A 185 -12.73 -2.41 -7.36
CA ILE A 185 -11.61 -3.35 -7.49
C ILE A 185 -11.56 -4.25 -6.25
N LYS A 186 -11.40 -5.55 -6.47
CA LYS A 186 -11.19 -6.56 -5.45
C LYS A 186 -9.80 -7.15 -5.62
N VAL A 187 -9.00 -7.09 -4.56
CA VAL A 187 -7.69 -7.72 -4.53
C VAL A 187 -7.67 -8.81 -3.47
N ARG A 188 -7.00 -9.93 -3.78
CA ARG A 188 -6.85 -11.08 -2.88
C ARG A 188 -5.44 -11.61 -2.92
N TRP A 189 -5.00 -12.11 -1.76
CA TRP A 189 -3.72 -12.80 -1.65
C TRP A 189 -3.73 -14.11 -2.43
N TRP A 190 -2.64 -14.39 -3.13
CA TRP A 190 -2.47 -15.69 -3.75
C TRP A 190 -2.00 -16.71 -2.69
N LYS A 191 -2.92 -17.59 -2.27
CA LYS A 191 -2.66 -18.57 -1.20
C LYS A 191 -1.51 -19.55 -1.48
N LYS A 192 -1.12 -19.76 -2.73
CA LYS A 192 0.01 -20.62 -3.11
C LYS A 192 1.31 -19.82 -3.31
N PHE A 193 1.32 -18.54 -2.95
CA PHE A 193 2.55 -17.75 -2.95
C PHE A 193 3.57 -18.44 -2.05
N ASN A 194 4.81 -18.52 -2.52
CA ASN A 194 5.86 -19.14 -1.75
C ASN A 194 6.47 -18.11 -0.78
N HIS A 195 6.09 -18.18 0.50
CA HIS A 195 6.53 -17.23 1.52
C HIS A 195 8.05 -17.26 1.74
N ASP A 196 8.72 -18.37 1.41
CA ASP A 196 10.18 -18.51 1.43
C ASP A 196 10.92 -17.51 0.54
N LEU A 197 10.22 -16.94 -0.43
CA LEU A 197 10.76 -15.95 -1.36
C LEU A 197 10.93 -14.58 -0.69
N ILE A 198 10.16 -14.32 0.37
CA ILE A 198 10.18 -13.05 1.09
C ILE A 198 11.20 -13.17 2.21
N SER A 199 12.23 -12.34 2.09
CA SER A 199 13.56 -12.51 2.68
C SER A 199 13.71 -13.55 3.80
N LYS A 200 14.14 -14.76 3.42
CA LYS A 200 14.90 -15.65 4.30
C LYS A 200 16.03 -14.90 5.00
N ALA A 201 16.64 -13.90 4.35
CA ALA A 201 17.69 -13.06 4.93
C ALA A 201 17.25 -12.29 6.19
N LYS A 202 16.11 -11.57 6.17
CA LYS A 202 15.61 -10.86 7.37
C LYS A 202 15.06 -11.81 8.42
N LYS A 203 14.49 -12.95 8.00
CA LYS A 203 14.04 -14.02 8.92
C LYS A 203 15.23 -14.71 9.61
N ILE A 204 16.35 -14.89 8.91
CA ILE A 204 17.62 -15.43 9.45
C ILE A 204 18.35 -14.40 10.32
N GLU A 205 18.41 -13.14 9.90
CA GLU A 205 18.93 -12.02 10.70
C GLU A 205 18.13 -11.85 12.00
N TRP A 206 16.80 -11.95 11.93
CA TRP A 206 15.92 -12.02 13.09
C TRP A 206 16.16 -13.28 13.95
N LEU A 207 16.25 -14.49 13.36
CA LEU A 207 16.54 -15.74 14.09
C LEU A 207 17.89 -15.67 14.82
N LYS A 208 18.90 -15.00 14.23
CA LYS A 208 20.20 -14.74 14.85
C LYS A 208 20.09 -13.70 15.98
N THR A 209 19.34 -12.62 15.77
CA THR A 209 19.13 -11.55 16.76
C THR A 209 18.32 -12.03 17.97
N ASN A 210 17.36 -12.94 17.76
CA ASN A 210 16.52 -13.46 18.85
C ASN A 210 17.11 -14.69 19.56
N LYS A 211 17.93 -15.52 18.90
CA LYS A 211 18.76 -16.50 19.61
C LYS A 211 19.81 -15.83 20.50
N SER A 212 20.32 -14.65 20.10
CA SER A 212 21.24 -13.84 20.91
C SER A 212 20.55 -13.10 22.08
N LYS A 213 19.22 -13.04 22.12
CA LYS A 213 18.46 -12.40 23.22
C LYS A 213 18.07 -13.36 24.34
N ASN A 214 18.36 -14.66 24.21
CA ASN A 214 18.29 -15.61 25.33
C ASN A 214 19.69 -15.84 25.93
N ASN A 215 20.06 -14.85 26.77
CA ASN A 215 21.06 -14.80 27.86
C ASN A 215 22.57 -14.72 27.55
N PRO A 216 23.39 -14.02 28.38
CA PRO A 216 23.09 -12.93 29.34
C PRO A 216 24.00 -11.66 29.20
N ILE A 217 23.44 -10.51 29.62
CA ILE A 217 24.08 -9.32 30.23
C ILE A 217 25.11 -8.50 29.39
N HIS A 218 24.69 -7.28 29.00
CA HIS A 218 25.31 -6.03 29.48
C HIS A 218 24.26 -4.90 29.45
N LYS A 219 23.58 -4.72 30.59
CA LYS A 219 22.72 -3.59 30.95
C LYS A 219 23.60 -2.55 31.63
N THR A 220 23.60 -1.27 31.19
CA THR A 220 23.87 -0.20 32.19
C THR A 220 23.18 1.14 31.92
N GLU A 221 22.91 1.60 30.69
CA GLU A 221 22.51 3.02 30.55
C GLU A 221 21.06 3.32 30.14
N LEU A 222 20.31 2.37 29.56
CA LEU A 222 18.89 2.60 29.21
C LEU A 222 17.89 2.35 30.35
N ASN A 223 18.38 2.07 31.56
CA ASN A 223 17.56 1.45 32.59
C ASN A 223 16.97 2.43 33.63
N LYS A 224 17.49 3.64 33.81
CA LYS A 224 17.04 4.50 34.92
C LYS A 224 15.71 5.20 34.64
N GLU A 225 15.56 5.85 33.48
CA GLU A 225 14.31 6.54 33.13
C GLU A 225 13.17 5.54 32.86
N SER A 226 13.48 4.45 32.17
CA SER A 226 12.51 3.39 31.87
C SER A 226 12.00 2.69 33.15
N LEU A 227 12.90 2.43 34.12
CA LEU A 227 12.51 1.88 35.42
C LEU A 227 11.74 2.92 36.25
N PHE A 228 12.15 4.18 36.25
CA PHE A 228 11.44 5.25 36.96
C PHE A 228 10.00 5.44 36.44
N LEU A 229 9.81 5.41 35.12
CA LEU A 229 8.48 5.53 34.52
C LEU A 229 7.60 4.32 34.85
N LEU A 230 8.19 3.11 34.87
CA LEU A 230 7.47 1.89 35.22
C LEU A 230 7.11 1.86 36.72
N GLU A 231 8.03 2.27 37.59
CA GLU A 231 7.81 2.34 39.04
C GLU A 231 6.77 3.41 39.39
N LYS A 232 6.84 4.58 38.73
CA LYS A 232 5.80 5.63 38.84
C LYS A 232 4.43 5.12 38.39
N GLN A 233 4.35 4.37 37.29
CA GLN A 233 3.10 3.79 36.83
C GLN A 233 2.56 2.75 37.80
N HIS A 234 3.42 1.90 38.37
CA HIS A 234 3.01 0.89 39.35
C HIS A 234 2.47 1.54 40.64
N LEU A 235 3.19 2.53 41.18
CA LEU A 235 2.75 3.27 42.37
C LEU A 235 1.42 4.01 42.15
N MET A 236 1.20 4.55 40.94
CA MET A 236 -0.03 5.25 40.60
C MET A 236 -1.22 4.28 40.49
N VAL A 237 -0.99 3.07 39.99
CA VAL A 237 -2.00 2.00 39.95
C VAL A 237 -2.32 1.50 41.36
N ASP A 238 -1.32 1.30 42.20
CA ASP A 238 -1.50 0.84 43.60
C ASP A 238 -2.19 1.88 44.49
N LEU A 239 -1.99 3.18 44.22
CA LEU A 239 -2.71 4.27 44.90
C LEU A 239 -4.19 4.28 44.51
N VAL A 240 -4.48 4.23 43.20
CA VAL A 240 -5.85 4.30 42.64
C VAL A 240 -6.66 3.06 43.01
N ALA A 241 -6.01 1.92 43.28
CA ALA A 241 -6.67 0.69 43.73
C ALA A 241 -7.17 0.75 45.19
N SER A 242 -6.90 1.82 45.95
CA SER A 242 -7.34 1.95 47.33
C SER A 242 -8.77 2.50 47.37
N THR A 243 -9.70 1.73 47.94
CA THR A 243 -11.14 2.08 47.95
C THR A 243 -11.59 2.79 49.23
N SER A 244 -10.68 3.07 50.16
CA SER A 244 -10.94 3.85 51.39
C SER A 244 -9.85 4.90 51.65
N ALA A 245 -10.23 5.99 52.30
CA ALA A 245 -9.31 7.10 52.59
C ALA A 245 -8.18 6.69 53.56
N GLU A 246 -8.44 5.79 54.51
CA GLU A 246 -7.41 5.32 55.46
C GLU A 246 -6.37 4.42 54.79
N GLU A 247 -6.76 3.58 53.83
CA GLU A 247 -5.81 2.77 53.05
C GLU A 247 -4.93 3.62 52.16
N PHE A 248 -5.48 4.73 51.65
CA PHE A 248 -4.73 5.71 50.85
C PHE A 248 -3.64 6.40 51.68
N PHE A 249 -3.99 6.96 52.85
CA PHE A 249 -3.04 7.69 53.70
C PHE A 249 -1.93 6.79 54.26
N ASN A 250 -2.23 5.53 54.58
CA ASN A 250 -1.22 4.57 55.06
C ASN A 250 -0.23 4.17 53.95
N LYS A 251 -0.69 4.05 52.70
CA LYS A 251 0.19 3.77 51.54
C LYS A 251 1.03 4.98 51.16
N GLU A 252 0.47 6.18 51.19
CA GLU A 252 1.20 7.42 50.89
C GLU A 252 2.36 7.67 51.88
N LYS A 253 2.12 7.44 53.18
CA LYS A 253 3.14 7.57 54.23
C LYS A 253 4.29 6.56 54.11
N SER A 254 4.01 5.37 53.57
CA SER A 254 5.04 4.36 53.27
C SER A 254 5.92 4.74 52.08
N ILE A 255 5.41 5.55 51.13
CA ILE A 255 6.13 5.99 49.93
C ILE A 255 7.01 7.22 50.24
N GLN A 256 6.58 8.14 51.12
CA GLN A 256 7.38 9.30 51.51
C GLN A 256 8.59 8.99 52.40
N GLY A 257 8.59 7.86 53.12
CA GLY A 257 9.71 7.47 54.00
C GLY A 257 11.00 7.06 53.29
N THR A 258 10.99 6.91 51.96
CA THR A 258 12.13 6.38 51.16
C THR A 258 12.81 7.41 50.26
N SER A 259 12.32 8.65 50.18
CA SER A 259 12.88 9.70 49.31
C SER A 259 13.42 10.90 50.09
N SER A 260 14.50 10.70 50.84
CA SER A 260 15.29 11.81 51.40
C SER A 260 16.77 11.58 51.15
N GLN A 261 17.26 12.08 50.02
CA GLN A 261 18.67 12.45 49.89
C GLN A 261 18.80 13.63 48.93
N ASP A 262 19.29 14.73 49.50
CA ASP A 262 19.44 16.07 48.93
C ASP A 262 20.16 16.12 47.58
N LYS A 263 19.75 17.06 46.71
CA LYS A 263 20.64 18.10 46.16
C LYS A 263 19.88 19.20 45.40
N SER A 264 20.36 20.42 45.64
CA SER A 264 19.90 21.77 45.36
C SER A 264 19.70 22.18 43.89
N ASP A 265 18.76 23.12 43.72
CA ASP A 265 18.47 23.96 42.55
C ASP A 265 19.68 24.72 41.99
N GLU A 266 19.72 24.88 40.66
CA GLU A 266 20.14 26.12 39.98
C GLU A 266 19.61 26.14 38.53
N GLY A 267 18.95 27.23 38.14
CA GLY A 267 18.20 27.35 36.89
C GLY A 267 19.00 27.90 35.70
N SER A 268 18.45 27.76 34.49
CA SER A 268 18.82 28.62 33.35
C SER A 268 17.71 28.72 32.30
N ASN A 269 17.25 29.95 32.10
CA ASN A 269 16.38 30.41 31.03
C ASN A 269 17.04 30.28 29.63
N GLN A 270 16.28 30.00 28.57
CA GLN A 270 15.98 30.94 27.46
C GLN A 270 15.56 30.27 26.12
N SER A 271 14.44 30.79 25.62
CA SER A 271 14.02 31.04 24.22
C SER A 271 13.96 29.92 23.17
N ASN A 272 12.72 29.53 22.82
CA ASN A 272 12.36 29.01 21.49
C ASN A 272 11.83 30.16 20.62
N SER A 273 12.46 30.43 19.46
CA SER A 273 11.92 31.34 18.45
C SER A 273 11.27 30.58 17.30
N TYR A 274 9.98 30.85 17.05
CA TYR A 274 9.23 30.42 15.88
C TYR A 274 9.76 31.12 14.62
N LEU A 275 10.08 30.36 13.57
CA LEU A 275 10.26 30.88 12.21
C LEU A 275 8.98 30.60 11.40
N ARG A 276 8.44 31.70 10.86
CA ARG A 276 7.19 31.84 10.11
C ARG A 276 7.45 31.58 8.62
N ASN A 277 6.54 30.83 7.99
CA ASN A 277 6.51 30.56 6.56
C ASN A 277 5.83 31.72 5.82
N GLU A 278 6.59 32.68 5.31
CA GLU A 278 6.16 33.56 4.22
C GLU A 278 7.38 33.74 3.29
N ASP A 279 7.14 33.70 1.97
CA ASP A 279 8.09 33.85 0.84
C ASP A 279 8.25 32.60 -0.03
N MET A 280 7.19 32.22 -0.74
CA MET A 280 7.35 31.37 -1.93
C MET A 280 6.22 31.58 -2.95
N PHE A 281 5.95 32.84 -3.29
CA PHE A 281 5.29 33.22 -4.54
C PHE A 281 5.82 34.58 -4.98
N ASP A 282 6.86 34.54 -5.80
CA ASP A 282 7.14 35.48 -6.90
C ASP A 282 7.77 34.69 -8.05
#